data_AF-A0A2V6PBQ6-F1
#
_entry.id   AF-A0A2V6PBQ6-F1
#
_cell.length_a   1.000
_cell.length_b   1.000
_cell.length_c   1.000
_cell.angle_alpha   90.00
_cell.angle_beta   90.00
_cell.angle_gamma   90.00
#
_symmetry.space_group_name_H-M   'P 1'
#
loop_
_entity.id
_entity.type
_entity.pdbx_description
1 polymer ?
#
loop_
_entity_poly.entity_id
_entity_poly.type
_entity_poly.pdbx_seq_one_letter_code
_entity_poly.pdbx_strand_id
1 'polypeptide(L)'
;MRCVIVVAAALALISAWTFGGAGAGLAGAVDADTPVKTPRDRVEHHLHEAQTLAQHFESVLSADCPRFASPTEWQSYFDGEVDRVVLLMAHLDQAWAEAKQTPDKDVRRAAKAPRRDKERGRQLLDKLQQCAGDNGASFAPMVVWQRIERELPRRQAQIALP
;
A
#
# COMPACT_ATOMS: atom_id res chain seq x y z
N MET A 1 0.00 61.70 -23.06
CA MET A 1 -0.55 60.76 -24.06
C MET A 1 -1.70 60.03 -23.34
N ARG A 2 -2.98 60.44 -23.46
CA ARG A 2 -3.94 60.16 -24.56
C ARG A 2 -3.81 58.70 -25.02
N CYS A 3 -4.78 57.79 -24.90
CA CYS A 3 -6.23 57.91 -25.01
C CYS A 3 -6.97 56.95 -24.05
N VAL A 4 -8.01 57.47 -23.40
CA VAL A 4 -9.17 56.73 -22.91
C VAL A 4 -10.19 56.73 -24.05
N ILE A 5 -10.69 55.57 -24.47
CA ILE A 5 -11.91 55.48 -25.29
C ILE A 5 -12.91 54.63 -24.51
N VAL A 6 -13.90 55.32 -23.97
CA VAL A 6 -15.19 54.77 -23.58
C VAL A 6 -16.09 54.90 -24.79
N VAL A 7 -16.68 53.81 -25.28
CA VAL A 7 -18.01 53.84 -25.92
C VAL A 7 -18.78 52.60 -25.49
N ALA A 8 -19.94 52.87 -24.91
CA ALA A 8 -20.91 51.91 -24.42
C ALA A 8 -21.95 51.56 -25.48
N ALA A 9 -22.61 50.41 -25.25
CA ALA A 9 -23.98 50.05 -25.67
C ALA A 9 -24.18 49.78 -27.19
N ALA A 10 -25.07 48.89 -27.66
CA ALA A 10 -26.13 48.12 -27.04
C ALA A 10 -26.51 46.92 -27.94
N LEU A 11 -27.02 45.86 -27.30
CA LEU A 11 -28.15 44.99 -27.70
C LEU A 11 -28.26 44.47 -29.14
N ALA A 12 -28.28 43.13 -29.28
CA ALA A 12 -29.40 42.43 -29.92
C ALA A 12 -29.42 40.91 -29.58
N LEU A 13 -30.50 40.52 -28.90
CA LEU A 13 -31.38 39.38 -29.17
C LEU A 13 -30.96 37.92 -28.87
N ILE A 14 -31.53 37.49 -27.74
CA ILE A 14 -32.09 36.19 -27.37
C ILE A 14 -32.42 35.28 -28.57
N SER A 15 -31.93 34.04 -28.52
CA SER A 15 -32.63 32.88 -29.06
C SER A 15 -32.65 31.80 -27.98
N ALA A 16 -33.76 31.76 -27.25
CA ALA A 16 -34.06 30.72 -26.29
C ALA A 16 -34.30 29.39 -27.02
N TRP A 17 -33.42 28.43 -26.81
CA TRP A 17 -33.76 27.01 -26.97
C TRP A 17 -33.84 26.40 -25.59
N THR A 18 -35.05 26.38 -25.05
CA THR A 18 -35.41 25.53 -23.91
C THR A 18 -35.57 24.10 -24.44
N PHE A 19 -34.56 23.27 -24.25
CA PHE A 19 -34.76 21.81 -24.14
C PHE A 19 -34.39 21.40 -22.72
N GLY A 20 -35.33 20.70 -22.08
CA GLY A 20 -35.39 20.49 -20.66
C GLY A 20 -34.36 19.50 -20.11
N GLY A 21 -34.00 19.74 -18.85
CA GLY A 21 -34.19 18.72 -17.82
C GLY A 21 -33.05 17.73 -17.59
N ALA A 22 -32.46 17.90 -16.41
CA ALA A 22 -31.86 16.87 -15.56
C ALA A 22 -30.46 16.34 -15.96
N GLY A 23 -29.51 16.58 -15.06
CA GLY A 23 -28.25 15.86 -15.02
C GLY A 23 -27.08 16.78 -14.81
N ALA A 24 -26.93 17.30 -13.58
CA ALA A 24 -25.65 17.73 -13.06
C ALA A 24 -24.72 16.50 -13.00
N GLY A 25 -24.16 16.14 -14.15
CA GLY A 25 -22.98 15.30 -14.24
C GLY A 25 -21.78 16.21 -14.19
N LEU A 26 -21.34 16.58 -12.99
CA LEU A 26 -19.92 16.88 -12.78
C LEU A 26 -19.18 15.57 -13.05
N ALA A 27 -18.97 15.27 -14.33
CA ALA A 27 -17.98 14.31 -14.74
C ALA A 27 -16.66 14.87 -14.24
N GLY A 28 -16.19 14.35 -13.10
CA GLY A 28 -14.83 14.56 -12.66
C GLY A 28 -13.96 14.25 -13.85
N ALA A 29 -13.22 15.26 -14.30
CA ALA A 29 -12.06 15.04 -15.14
C ALA A 29 -11.14 14.13 -14.33
N VAL A 30 -11.27 12.82 -14.54
CA VAL A 30 -10.17 11.90 -14.31
C VAL A 30 -9.08 12.41 -15.23
N ASP A 31 -8.06 13.02 -14.64
CA ASP A 31 -6.85 13.46 -15.30
C ASP A 31 -6.34 12.30 -16.18
N ALA A 32 -6.66 12.37 -17.47
CA ALA A 32 -6.25 11.40 -18.49
C ALA A 32 -4.75 11.48 -18.81
N ASP A 33 -3.98 12.19 -17.98
CA ASP A 33 -2.59 12.55 -18.21
C ASP A 33 -1.65 12.06 -17.09
N THR A 34 -2.14 11.21 -16.18
CA THR A 34 -1.22 10.51 -15.27
C THR A 34 -0.52 9.40 -16.07
N PRO A 35 0.80 9.49 -16.31
CA PRO A 35 1.50 8.47 -17.10
C PRO A 35 1.39 7.13 -16.39
N VAL A 36 1.02 6.07 -17.13
CA VAL A 36 1.07 4.71 -16.60
C VAL A 36 2.51 4.42 -16.18
N LYS A 37 2.73 4.21 -14.88
CA LYS A 37 4.06 3.92 -14.33
C LYS A 37 4.68 2.72 -15.02
N THR A 38 5.97 2.77 -15.31
CA THR A 38 6.67 1.67 -15.96
C THR A 38 6.76 0.46 -15.02
N PRO A 39 6.98 -0.77 -15.52
CA PRO A 39 7.26 -1.92 -14.66
C PRO A 39 8.42 -1.67 -13.68
N ARG A 40 9.43 -0.88 -14.08
CA ARG A 40 10.53 -0.48 -13.18
C ARG A 40 10.01 0.36 -12.01
N ASP A 41 9.21 1.38 -12.28
CA ASP A 41 8.69 2.28 -11.24
C ASP A 41 7.78 1.53 -10.26
N ARG A 42 6.96 0.59 -10.76
CA ARG A 42 6.12 -0.25 -9.92
C ARG A 42 6.94 -1.20 -9.04
N VAL A 43 8.00 -1.80 -9.59
CA VAL A 43 8.94 -2.62 -8.81
C VAL A 43 9.59 -1.77 -7.71
N GLU A 44 10.10 -0.59 -8.05
CA GLU A 44 10.75 0.31 -7.09
C GLU A 44 9.81 0.69 -5.95
N HIS A 45 8.56 1.04 -6.26
CA HIS A 45 7.54 1.31 -5.24
C HIS A 45 7.37 0.12 -4.28
N HIS A 46 7.16 -1.10 -4.79
CA HIS A 46 6.98 -2.26 -3.91
C HIS A 46 8.23 -2.60 -3.09
N LEU A 47 9.43 -2.39 -3.63
CA LEU A 47 10.67 -2.58 -2.88
C LEU A 47 10.83 -1.53 -1.78
N HIS A 48 10.41 -0.29 -2.03
CA HIS A 48 10.38 0.77 -1.02
C HIS A 48 9.43 0.42 0.13
N GLU A 49 8.19 0.02 -0.17
CA GLU A 49 7.22 -0.39 0.85
C GLU A 49 7.71 -1.60 1.66
N ALA A 50 8.29 -2.60 0.98
CA ALA A 50 8.88 -3.76 1.64
C ALA A 50 10.04 -3.35 2.58
N GLN A 51 10.88 -2.39 2.17
CA GLN A 51 11.97 -1.89 3.00
C GLN A 51 11.45 -1.16 4.25
N THR A 52 10.43 -0.33 4.11
CA THR A 52 9.77 0.37 5.24
C THR A 52 9.23 -0.64 6.27
N LEU A 53 8.55 -1.68 5.80
CA LEU A 53 8.05 -2.75 6.66
C LEU A 53 9.18 -3.54 7.33
N ALA A 54 10.26 -3.84 6.60
CA ALA A 54 11.42 -4.53 7.16
C ALA A 54 12.12 -3.71 8.26
N GLN A 55 12.22 -2.38 8.10
CA GLN A 55 12.76 -1.48 9.12
C GLN A 55 11.87 -1.43 10.37
N HIS A 56 10.54 -1.40 10.19
CA HIS A 56 9.60 -1.53 11.30
C HIS A 56 9.83 -2.83 12.07
N PHE A 57 9.95 -3.98 11.39
CA PHE A 57 10.21 -5.25 12.08
C PHE A 57 11.56 -5.31 12.78
N GLU A 58 12.59 -4.67 12.24
CA GLU A 58 13.87 -4.56 12.95
C GLU A 58 13.71 -3.86 14.29
N SER A 59 12.92 -2.79 14.33
CA SER A 59 12.64 -2.08 15.57
C SER A 59 11.93 -2.98 16.59
N VAL A 60 10.93 -3.77 16.16
CA VAL A 60 10.19 -4.70 17.02
C VAL A 60 11.09 -5.85 17.52
N LEU A 61 11.92 -6.41 16.64
CA LEU A 61 12.85 -7.49 16.98
C LEU A 61 13.89 -7.05 18.02
N SER A 62 14.36 -5.80 17.92
CA SER A 62 15.36 -5.24 18.83
C SER A 62 14.79 -4.77 20.18
N ALA A 63 13.48 -4.56 20.27
CA ALA A 63 12.83 -4.05 21.47
C ALA A 63 12.53 -5.14 22.51
N ASP A 64 12.38 -4.71 23.77
CA ASP A 64 11.79 -5.53 24.82
C ASP A 64 10.34 -5.90 24.48
N CYS A 65 9.84 -6.98 25.09
CA CYS A 65 8.45 -7.38 24.89
C CYS A 65 7.50 -6.29 25.38
N PRO A 66 6.60 -5.78 24.53
CA PRO A 66 5.62 -4.79 24.96
C PRO A 66 4.67 -5.44 25.99
N ARG A 67 4.31 -4.66 27.01
CA ARG A 67 3.34 -5.06 28.03
C ARG A 67 2.05 -4.29 27.84
N PHE A 68 0.95 -5.02 27.87
CA PHE A 68 -0.39 -4.46 27.71
C PHE A 68 -1.21 -4.60 28.98
N ALA A 69 -2.23 -3.76 29.15
CA ALA A 69 -3.09 -3.79 30.32
C ALA A 69 -4.10 -4.95 30.27
N SER A 70 -4.31 -5.53 29.08
CA SER A 70 -5.20 -6.67 28.88
C SER A 70 -4.75 -7.59 27.74
N PRO A 71 -5.18 -8.86 27.76
CA PRO A 71 -4.96 -9.79 26.64
C PRO A 71 -5.55 -9.30 25.31
N THR A 72 -6.64 -8.53 25.33
CA THR A 72 -7.29 -7.99 24.14
C THR A 72 -6.43 -6.93 23.43
N GLU A 73 -5.76 -6.08 24.21
CA GLU A 73 -4.82 -5.09 23.69
C GLU A 73 -3.61 -5.77 23.04
N TRP A 74 -3.05 -6.78 23.72
CA TRP A 74 -2.01 -7.63 23.16
C TRP A 74 -2.46 -8.27 21.84
N GLN A 75 -3.66 -8.86 21.80
CA GLN A 75 -4.19 -9.50 20.60
C GLN A 75 -4.33 -8.51 19.44
N SER A 76 -4.79 -7.29 19.72
CA SER A 76 -4.95 -6.23 18.70
C SER A 76 -3.58 -5.79 18.13
N TYR A 77 -2.59 -5.61 19.00
CA TYR A 77 -1.21 -5.34 18.58
C TYR A 77 -0.66 -6.48 17.72
N PHE A 78 -0.83 -7.70 18.19
CA PHE A 78 -0.37 -8.91 17.53
C PHE A 78 -0.98 -9.07 16.13
N ASP A 79 -2.30 -8.95 15.99
CA ASP A 79 -2.97 -9.03 14.69
C ASP A 79 -2.48 -7.93 13.74
N GLY A 80 -2.19 -6.74 14.25
CA GLY A 80 -1.59 -5.65 13.48
C GLY A 80 -0.16 -5.97 12.99
N GLU A 81 0.66 -6.63 13.79
CA GLU A 81 2.00 -7.08 13.35
C GLU A 81 1.90 -8.22 12.32
N VAL A 82 0.98 -9.16 12.50
CA VAL A 82 0.71 -10.21 11.50
C VAL A 82 0.25 -9.61 10.18
N ASP A 83 -0.67 -8.65 10.20
CA ASP A 83 -1.15 -7.96 9.00
C ASP A 83 -0.01 -7.26 8.25
N ARG A 84 0.93 -6.63 8.97
CA ARG A 84 2.14 -6.05 8.37
C ARG A 84 3.03 -7.12 7.75
N VAL A 85 3.15 -8.32 8.33
CA VAL A 85 3.93 -9.42 7.74
C VAL A 85 3.29 -9.86 6.42
N VAL A 86 1.96 -9.95 6.37
CA VAL A 86 1.24 -10.24 5.12
C VAL A 86 1.52 -9.16 4.08
N LEU A 87 1.50 -7.88 4.46
CA LEU A 87 1.81 -6.77 3.56
C LEU A 87 3.25 -6.83 3.03
N LEU A 88 4.23 -7.13 3.88
CA LEU A 88 5.62 -7.30 3.45
C LEU A 88 5.71 -8.37 2.37
N MET A 89 5.12 -9.55 2.62
CA MET A 89 5.12 -10.64 1.65
C MET A 89 4.40 -10.28 0.35
N ALA A 90 3.28 -9.55 0.43
CA ALA A 90 2.51 -9.11 -0.72
C ALA A 90 3.34 -8.19 -1.62
N HIS A 91 4.03 -7.19 -1.05
CA HIS A 91 4.92 -6.31 -1.79
C HIS A 91 6.09 -7.05 -2.44
N LEU A 92 6.70 -8.00 -1.72
CA LEU A 92 7.79 -8.81 -2.26
C LEU A 92 7.36 -9.68 -3.45
N ASP A 93 6.20 -10.33 -3.34
CA ASP A 93 5.67 -11.19 -4.40
C ASP A 93 5.18 -10.37 -5.59
N GLN A 94 4.60 -9.19 -5.37
CA GLN A 94 4.22 -8.27 -6.43
C GLN A 94 5.42 -7.64 -7.13
N ALA A 95 6.45 -7.20 -6.39
CA ALA A 95 7.70 -6.72 -6.98
C ALA A 95 8.30 -7.77 -7.93
N TRP A 96 8.27 -9.05 -7.55
CA TRP A 96 8.70 -10.12 -8.46
C TRP A 96 7.76 -10.32 -9.65
N ALA A 97 6.45 -10.24 -9.46
CA ALA A 97 5.49 -10.36 -10.54
C ALA A 97 5.69 -9.27 -11.60
N GLU A 98 5.91 -8.02 -11.18
CA GLU A 98 6.20 -6.87 -12.04
C GLU A 98 7.58 -7.00 -12.70
N ALA A 99 8.61 -7.40 -11.96
CA ALA A 99 9.97 -7.54 -12.51
C ALA A 99 10.06 -8.59 -13.62
N LYS A 100 9.19 -9.61 -13.62
CA LYS A 100 9.10 -10.59 -14.71
C LYS A 100 8.57 -9.99 -16.02
N GLN A 101 7.90 -8.85 -15.97
CA GLN A 101 7.37 -8.17 -17.16
C GLN A 101 8.44 -7.33 -17.89
N THR A 102 9.65 -7.20 -17.32
CA THR A 102 10.76 -6.46 -17.94
C THR A 102 11.94 -7.36 -18.35
N PRO A 103 12.59 -7.09 -19.50
CA PRO A 103 13.82 -7.77 -19.88
C PRO A 103 15.03 -7.34 -19.03
N ASP A 104 14.93 -6.24 -18.28
CA ASP A 104 16.01 -5.68 -17.45
C ASP A 104 16.46 -6.67 -16.36
N LYS A 105 17.73 -7.10 -16.44
CA LYS A 105 18.31 -8.09 -15.52
C LYS A 105 18.52 -7.52 -14.12
N ASP A 106 18.77 -6.22 -14.01
CA ASP A 106 19.06 -5.55 -12.75
C ASP A 106 17.77 -5.35 -11.96
N VAL A 107 16.67 -5.01 -12.62
CA VAL A 107 15.33 -4.97 -12.00
C VAL A 107 14.94 -6.34 -11.44
N ARG A 108 15.15 -7.42 -12.20
CA ARG A 108 14.89 -8.78 -11.70
C ARG A 108 15.80 -9.18 -10.54
N ARG A 109 17.07 -8.75 -10.56
CA ARG A 109 18.01 -9.03 -9.47
C ARG A 109 17.59 -8.30 -8.20
N ALA A 110 17.25 -7.01 -8.31
CA ALA A 110 16.74 -6.20 -7.21
C ALA A 110 15.48 -6.81 -6.60
N ALA A 111 14.49 -7.20 -7.40
CA ALA A 111 13.26 -7.81 -6.90
C ALA A 111 13.46 -9.21 -6.27
N LYS A 112 14.54 -9.92 -6.61
CA LYS A 112 14.84 -11.24 -6.05
C LYS A 112 15.55 -11.16 -4.68
N ALA A 113 16.36 -10.14 -4.43
CA ALA A 113 17.21 -10.07 -3.24
C ALA A 113 16.40 -10.02 -1.92
N PRO A 114 15.33 -9.22 -1.80
CA PRO A 114 14.51 -9.14 -0.58
C PRO A 114 13.67 -10.38 -0.27
N ARG A 115 13.65 -11.41 -1.13
CA ARG A 115 13.02 -12.69 -0.78
C ARG A 115 13.69 -13.37 0.42
N ARG A 116 14.94 -13.02 0.72
CA ARG A 116 15.61 -13.42 1.97
C ARG A 116 14.93 -12.80 3.19
N ASP A 117 14.25 -11.66 3.03
CA ASP A 117 13.55 -10.96 4.11
C ASP A 117 12.23 -11.65 4.51
N LYS A 118 11.77 -12.66 3.75
CA LYS A 118 10.72 -13.58 4.23
C LYS A 118 11.10 -14.24 5.56
N GLU A 119 12.39 -14.43 5.79
CA GLU A 119 12.90 -14.95 7.07
C GLU A 119 12.72 -13.95 8.22
N ARG A 120 12.78 -12.63 7.95
CA ARG A 120 12.52 -11.61 8.96
C ARG A 120 11.07 -11.65 9.45
N GLY A 121 10.12 -11.97 8.56
CA GLY A 121 8.73 -12.25 8.95
C GLY A 121 8.60 -13.44 9.90
N ARG A 122 9.38 -14.51 9.71
CA ARG A 122 9.41 -15.66 10.63
C ARG A 122 9.99 -15.30 12.00
N GLN A 123 11.13 -14.60 11.98
CA GLN A 123 11.77 -14.12 13.21
C GLN A 123 10.83 -13.24 14.03
N LEU A 124 10.02 -12.40 13.37
CA LEU A 124 9.01 -11.59 14.05
C LEU A 124 7.97 -12.47 14.75
N LEU A 125 7.45 -13.50 14.09
CA LEU A 125 6.47 -14.41 14.71
C LEU A 125 7.06 -15.16 15.90
N ASP A 126 8.32 -15.57 15.82
CA ASP A 126 9.02 -16.21 16.93
C ASP A 126 9.21 -15.24 18.12
N LYS A 127 9.52 -13.96 17.86
CA LYS A 127 9.58 -12.92 18.89
C LYS A 127 8.20 -12.68 19.52
N LEU A 128 7.15 -12.56 18.71
CA LEU A 128 5.78 -12.37 19.21
C LEU A 128 5.30 -13.57 20.03
N GLN A 129 5.69 -14.79 19.68
CA GLN A 129 5.46 -15.98 20.49
C GLN A 129 6.05 -15.83 21.89
N GLN A 130 7.31 -15.39 21.98
CA GLN A 130 8.01 -15.24 23.25
C GLN A 130 7.33 -14.17 24.12
N CYS A 131 6.87 -13.08 23.51
CA CYS A 131 6.18 -12.00 24.22
C CYS A 131 4.73 -12.33 24.63
N ALA A 132 4.10 -13.36 24.04
CA ALA A 132 2.71 -13.73 24.34
C ALA A 132 2.54 -14.20 25.79
N GLY A 133 3.52 -14.95 26.33
CA GLY A 133 3.48 -15.48 27.69
C GLY A 133 3.39 -14.38 28.74
N ASP A 134 4.16 -13.30 28.57
CA ASP A 134 4.17 -12.14 29.46
C ASP A 134 2.88 -11.32 29.42
N ASN A 135 2.08 -11.50 28.37
CA ASN A 135 0.78 -10.85 28.18
C ASN A 135 -0.42 -11.78 28.46
N GLY A 136 -0.17 -12.96 29.04
CA GLY A 136 -1.23 -13.91 29.42
C GLY A 136 -1.94 -14.55 28.22
N ALA A 137 -1.28 -14.61 27.05
CA ALA A 137 -1.84 -15.14 25.81
C ALA A 137 -1.11 -16.42 25.36
N SER A 138 -1.84 -17.32 24.70
CA SER A 138 -1.27 -18.51 24.06
C SER A 138 -1.00 -18.26 22.58
N PHE A 139 0.10 -18.80 22.05
CA PHE A 139 0.50 -18.61 20.65
C PHE A 139 0.77 -19.93 19.93
N ALA A 140 0.29 -20.03 18.68
CA ALA A 140 0.50 -21.18 17.79
C ALA A 140 1.16 -20.72 16.47
N PRO A 141 2.51 -20.74 16.38
CA PRO A 141 3.25 -20.15 15.25
C PRO A 141 2.83 -20.72 13.90
N MET A 142 2.65 -22.04 13.84
CA MET A 142 2.27 -22.74 12.61
C MET A 142 0.88 -22.33 12.12
N VAL A 143 -0.08 -22.12 13.02
CA VAL A 143 -1.44 -21.70 12.65
C VAL A 143 -1.43 -20.28 12.11
N VAL A 144 -0.66 -19.40 12.74
CA VAL A 144 -0.49 -18.01 12.30
C VAL A 144 0.19 -17.97 10.94
N TRP A 145 1.26 -18.74 10.73
CA TRP A 145 1.92 -18.81 9.43
C TRP A 145 0.98 -19.29 8.31
N GLN A 146 0.19 -20.33 8.56
CA GLN A 146 -0.82 -20.81 7.60
C GLN A 146 -1.89 -19.76 7.30
N ARG A 147 -2.26 -18.92 8.28
CA ARG A 147 -3.17 -17.80 8.05
C ARG A 147 -2.51 -16.77 7.13
N ILE A 148 -1.25 -16.40 7.39
CA ILE A 148 -0.49 -15.46 6.55
C ILE A 148 -0.44 -15.95 5.09
N GLU A 149 -0.07 -17.21 4.87
CA GLU A 149 0.01 -17.79 3.52
C GLU A 149 -1.33 -17.77 2.79
N ARG A 150 -2.44 -17.97 3.52
CA ARG A 150 -3.80 -17.93 2.95
C ARG A 150 -4.26 -16.52 2.61
N GLU A 151 -3.87 -15.53 3.42
CA GLU A 151 -4.24 -14.13 3.20
C GLU A 151 -3.42 -13.45 2.11
N LEU A 152 -2.21 -13.95 1.86
CA LEU A 152 -1.25 -13.35 0.95
C LEU A 152 -1.80 -13.10 -0.48
N PRO A 153 -2.44 -14.06 -1.19
CA PRO A 153 -2.96 -13.80 -2.53
C PRO A 153 -4.04 -12.71 -2.55
N ARG A 154 -4.89 -12.68 -1.51
CA ARG A 154 -5.93 -11.66 -1.36
C ARG A 154 -5.30 -10.29 -1.15
N ARG A 155 -4.28 -10.18 -0.29
CA ARG A 155 -3.59 -8.91 -0.04
C ARG A 155 -2.78 -8.45 -1.25
N GLN A 156 -2.12 -9.36 -1.95
CA GLN A 156 -1.43 -9.05 -3.20
C GLN A 156 -2.37 -8.46 -4.27
N ALA A 157 -3.62 -8.94 -4.35
CA ALA A 157 -4.62 -8.37 -5.26
C ALA A 157 -5.16 -6.99 -4.81
N GLN A 158 -4.94 -6.60 -3.55
CA GLN A 158 -5.47 -5.37 -2.95
C GLN A 158 -4.44 -4.25 -2.85
N ILE A 159 -3.13 -4.56 -2.90
CA ILE A 159 -2.11 -3.52 -2.94
C ILE A 159 -2.26 -2.74 -4.25
N ALA A 160 -2.44 -1.43 -4.13
CA ALA A 160 -2.62 -0.58 -5.28
C ALA A 160 -1.35 -0.63 -6.15
N LEU A 161 -1.55 -0.78 -7.46
CA LEU A 161 -0.48 -0.48 -8.40
C LEU A 161 -0.37 1.05 -8.49
N PRO A 162 0.83 1.60 -8.28
CA PRO A 162 1.04 3.03 -8.19
C PRO A 162 0.97 3.73 -9.55
#